data_AF-A0A358A4N6-F1
#
_entry.id   AF-A0A358A4N6-F1
#
_cell.length_a   1.000
_cell.length_b   1.000
_cell.length_c   1.000
_cell.angle_alpha   90.00
_cell.angle_beta   90.00
_cell.angle_gamma   90.00
#
_symmetry.space_group_name_H-M   'P 1'
#
loop_
_entity.id
_entity.type
_entity.pdbx_description
1 polymer ?
#
loop_
_entity_poly.entity_id
_entity_poly.type
_entity_poly.pdbx_seq_one_letter_code
_entity_poly.pdbx_strand_id
1 'polypeptide(L)'
;MHTWCRWRGEGDDPAVGSAAVSTPQARFEGSDRQLRGRLVDALRAGPVVRSAVAGRIAETDQGRVERIVAGLVRDGLAVEEDETLRLP
;
A
#
# COMPACT_ATOMS: atom_id res chain seq x y z
N MET A 1 -22.76 -23.43 -3.66
CA MET A 1 -22.12 -22.54 -4.65
C MET A 1 -22.89 -21.24 -4.66
N HIS A 2 -22.32 -20.15 -4.15
CA HIS A 2 -22.99 -18.84 -4.19
C HIS A 2 -22.73 -18.21 -5.56
N THR A 3 -23.75 -18.20 -6.41
CA THR A 3 -23.72 -17.77 -7.82
C THR A 3 -24.08 -16.29 -8.02
N TRP A 4 -24.13 -15.48 -6.97
CA TRP A 4 -24.59 -14.11 -7.08
C TRP A 4 -23.40 -13.14 -7.07
N CYS A 5 -23.00 -12.70 -8.26
CA CYS A 5 -22.22 -11.47 -8.40
C CYS A 5 -23.21 -10.36 -8.73
N ARG A 6 -23.51 -9.50 -7.75
CA ARG A 6 -24.45 -8.38 -7.90
C ARG A 6 -24.14 -7.48 -9.10
N TRP A 7 -22.87 -7.38 -9.48
CA TRP A 7 -22.43 -6.53 -10.58
C TRP A 7 -22.52 -7.19 -11.97
N ARG A 8 -22.78 -8.50 -12.06
CA ARG A 8 -22.82 -9.21 -13.34
C ARG A 8 -24.04 -8.73 -14.16
N GLY A 9 -23.79 -7.86 -15.13
CA GLY A 9 -24.81 -7.36 -16.06
C GLY A 9 -25.67 -6.21 -15.53
N GLU A 10 -25.32 -5.61 -14.40
CA GLU A 10 -25.96 -4.40 -13.89
C GLU A 10 -25.14 -3.15 -14.27
N GLY A 11 -25.71 -2.30 -15.14
CA GLY A 11 -25.12 -1.03 -15.57
C GLY A 11 -24.25 -1.11 -16.84
N ASP A 12 -23.89 0.06 -17.37
CA ASP A 12 -22.93 0.16 -18.46
C ASP A 12 -21.54 -0.22 -17.96
N ASP A 13 -20.78 -0.97 -18.77
CA ASP A 13 -19.40 -1.31 -18.43
C ASP A 13 -18.54 -0.02 -18.40
N PRO A 14 -18.05 0.40 -17.22
CA PRO A 14 -17.24 1.61 -17.09
C PRO A 14 -15.88 1.49 -17.79
N ALA A 15 -15.47 0.29 -18.20
CA ALA A 15 -14.28 0.08 -19.01
C ALA A 15 -14.45 0.56 -20.46
N VAL A 16 -15.68 0.70 -20.97
CA VAL A 16 -15.95 1.22 -22.30
C VAL A 16 -15.49 2.69 -22.37
N GLY A 17 -14.48 2.96 -23.19
CA GLY A 17 -13.89 4.30 -23.35
C GLY A 17 -12.82 4.67 -22.32
N SER A 18 -12.63 3.87 -21.26
CA SER A 18 -11.54 4.04 -20.28
C SER A 18 -10.46 2.95 -20.37
N ALA A 19 -10.73 1.86 -21.10
CA ALA A 19 -9.74 0.86 -21.43
C ALA A 19 -8.57 1.50 -22.21
N ALA A 20 -7.36 1.38 -21.69
CA ALA A 20 -6.10 1.86 -22.26
C ALA A 20 -5.91 3.40 -22.37
N VAL A 21 -6.75 4.22 -21.74
CA VAL A 21 -6.56 5.70 -21.73
C VAL A 21 -5.67 6.20 -20.58
N SER A 22 -5.33 5.34 -19.63
CA SER A 22 -4.47 5.70 -18.49
C SER A 22 -2.99 5.65 -18.87
N THR A 23 -2.20 6.59 -18.34
CA THR A 23 -0.73 6.50 -18.38
C THR A 23 -0.27 5.15 -17.82
N PRO A 24 0.67 4.46 -18.50
CA PRO A 24 1.21 3.21 -18.02
C PRO A 24 1.74 3.36 -16.60
N GLN A 25 1.31 2.44 -15.74
CA GLN A 25 1.81 2.38 -14.39
C GLN A 25 3.33 2.13 -14.41
N ALA A 26 4.09 2.90 -13.63
CA ALA A 26 5.54 2.68 -13.50
C ALA A 26 5.85 1.24 -13.07
N ARG A 27 7.07 0.76 -13.38
CA ARG A 27 7.55 -0.58 -12.96
C ARG A 27 7.38 -0.77 -11.46
N PHE A 28 7.14 -2.02 -11.06
CA PHE A 28 6.98 -2.35 -9.64
C PHE A 28 8.30 -2.21 -8.86
N GLU A 29 9.40 -2.70 -9.44
CA GLU A 29 10.72 -2.61 -8.83
C GLU A 29 11.13 -1.15 -8.59
N GLY A 30 11.59 -0.87 -7.37
CA GLY A 30 11.96 0.47 -6.91
C GLY A 30 10.78 1.41 -6.65
N SER A 31 9.53 0.96 -6.81
CA SER A 31 8.36 1.84 -6.64
C SER A 31 7.92 1.99 -5.17
N ASP A 32 7.17 3.05 -4.88
CA ASP A 32 6.56 3.26 -3.57
C ASP A 32 5.61 2.12 -3.18
N ARG A 33 4.96 1.48 -4.16
CA ARG A 33 4.13 0.29 -3.92
C ARG A 33 4.95 -0.86 -3.35
N GLN A 34 6.17 -1.05 -3.84
CA GLN A 34 7.06 -2.10 -3.36
C GLN A 34 7.50 -1.80 -1.92
N LEU A 35 7.92 -0.57 -1.63
CA LEU A 35 8.32 -0.15 -0.28
C LEU A 35 7.18 -0.28 0.73
N ARG A 36 5.96 0.14 0.36
CA ARG A 36 4.76 -0.07 1.18
C ARG A 36 4.51 -1.55 1.46
N GLY A 37 4.61 -2.40 0.43
CA GLY A 37 4.46 -3.84 0.56
C GLY A 37 5.46 -4.43 1.56
N ARG A 38 6.73 -4.02 1.48
CA ARG A 38 7.77 -4.44 2.45
C ARG A 38 7.46 -4.00 3.87
N LEU A 39 6.94 -2.79 4.07
CA LEU A 39 6.56 -2.32 5.40
C LEU A 39 5.37 -3.10 5.96
N VAL A 40 4.32 -3.32 5.16
CA VAL A 40 3.18 -4.15 5.58
C VAL A 40 3.62 -5.57 5.91
N ASP A 41 4.51 -6.16 5.12
CA ASP A 41 5.08 -7.49 5.39
C ASP A 41 5.87 -7.52 6.71
N ALA A 42 6.71 -6.51 6.96
CA ALA A 42 7.42 -6.38 8.23
C ALA A 42 6.46 -6.23 9.43
N LEU A 43 5.36 -5.50 9.28
CA LEU A 43 4.35 -5.30 10.32
C LEU A 43 3.50 -6.56 10.57
N ARG A 44 3.35 -7.44 9.57
CA ARG A 44 2.71 -8.77 9.76
C ARG A 44 3.52 -9.67 10.69
N ALA A 45 4.84 -9.50 10.75
CA ALA A 45 5.70 -10.22 11.67
C ALA A 45 5.66 -9.66 13.10
N GLY A 46 5.18 -8.43 13.28
CA GLY A 46 5.02 -7.77 14.57
C GLY A 46 5.26 -6.26 14.49
N PRO A 47 5.08 -5.53 15.62
CA PRO A 47 5.31 -4.10 15.66
C PRO A 47 6.75 -3.73 15.28
N VAL A 48 6.91 -2.58 14.60
CA VAL A 48 8.20 -2.08 14.11
C VAL A 48 8.46 -0.71 14.71
N VAL A 49 9.56 -0.58 15.45
CA VAL A 49 10.02 0.71 15.98
C VAL A 49 10.28 1.68 14.83
N ARG A 50 9.86 2.93 14.98
CA ARG A 50 9.86 3.94 13.93
C ARG A 50 11.23 4.17 13.29
N SER A 51 12.28 4.17 14.11
CA SER A 51 13.66 4.33 13.67
C SER A 51 14.19 3.14 12.85
N ALA A 52 13.58 1.96 12.98
CA ALA A 52 13.97 0.76 12.25
C ALA A 52 13.32 0.64 10.86
N VAL A 53 12.29 1.46 10.56
CA VAL A 53 11.50 1.35 9.32
C VAL A 53 12.37 1.43 8.06
N ALA A 54 13.26 2.42 7.99
CA ALA A 54 14.18 2.61 6.86
C ALA A 54 14.96 1.33 6.53
N GLY A 55 15.49 0.66 7.56
CA GLY A 55 16.19 -0.62 7.44
C GLY A 55 15.27 -1.76 7.00
N ARG A 56 14.04 -1.84 7.52
CA ARG A 56 13.08 -2.90 7.16
C ARG A 56 12.65 -2.86 5.69
N ILE A 57 12.55 -1.68 5.10
CA ILE A 57 12.17 -1.52 3.69
C ILE A 57 13.35 -1.35 2.74
N ALA A 58 14.58 -1.29 3.27
CA ALA A 58 15.81 -1.02 2.55
C ALA A 58 15.75 0.29 1.73
N GLU A 59 15.38 1.38 2.40
CA GLU A 59 15.34 2.74 1.84
C GLU A 59 16.14 3.69 2.73
N THR A 60 16.95 4.55 2.11
CA THR A 60 17.85 5.48 2.82
C THR A 60 17.35 6.92 2.75
N ASP A 61 16.51 7.27 1.77
CA ASP A 61 15.85 8.58 1.70
C ASP A 61 14.79 8.68 2.80
N GLN A 62 15.12 9.41 3.87
CA GLN A 62 14.21 9.61 4.99
C GLN A 62 12.90 10.30 4.56
N GLY A 63 12.95 11.29 3.66
CA GLY A 63 11.74 11.96 3.18
C GLY A 63 10.81 11.00 2.44
N ARG A 64 11.36 10.00 1.75
CA ARG A 64 10.57 8.92 1.15
C ARG A 64 10.03 7.95 2.19
N VAL A 65 10.83 7.55 3.19
CA VAL A 65 10.38 6.71 4.32
C VAL A 65 9.18 7.36 5.02
N GLU A 66 9.28 8.65 5.35
CA GLU A 66 8.20 9.43 5.98
C GLU A 66 6.90 9.40 5.16
N ARG A 67 7.01 9.60 3.84
CA ARG A 67 5.85 9.55 2.94
C ARG A 67 5.19 8.17 2.90
N ILE A 68 5.98 7.10 2.94
CA ILE A 68 5.49 5.71 2.94
C ILE A 68 4.73 5.42 4.24
N VAL A 69 5.31 5.80 5.38
CA VAL A 69 4.69 5.66 6.72
C VAL A 69 3.38 6.44 6.79
N ALA A 70 3.43 7.75 6.49
CA ALA A 70 2.24 8.60 6.49
C ALA A 70 1.17 8.11 5.50
N GLY A 71 1.60 7.52 4.39
CA GLY A 71 0.78 6.78 3.44
C GLY A 71 -0.05 5.70 4.10
N LEU A 72 0.61 4.73 4.73
CA LEU A 72 -0.06 3.59 5.34
C LEU A 72 -0.97 4.00 6.49
N VAL A 73 -0.56 4.97 7.31
CA VAL A 73 -1.38 5.48 8.41
C VAL A 73 -2.65 6.16 7.89
N ARG A 74 -2.53 7.03 6.90
CA ARG A 74 -3.69 7.71 6.27
C ARG A 74 -4.67 6.73 5.65
N ASP A 75 -4.15 5.67 5.03
CA ASP A 75 -4.96 4.64 4.40
C ASP A 75 -5.59 3.66 5.41
N GLY A 76 -5.32 3.83 6.72
CA GLY A 76 -5.82 2.95 7.78
C GLY A 76 -5.17 1.57 7.76
N LEU A 77 -4.00 1.42 7.16
CA LEU A 77 -3.27 0.15 7.05
C LEU A 77 -2.21 -0.03 8.14
N ALA A 78 -1.85 1.03 8.85
CA ALA A 78 -0.97 1.00 9.99
C ALA A 78 -1.43 2.03 11.04
N VAL A 79 -1.08 1.79 12.30
CA VAL A 79 -1.25 2.72 13.41
C VAL A 79 0.12 2.97 14.02
N GLU A 80 0.39 4.22 14.40
CA GLU A 80 1.61 4.62 15.09
C GLU A 80 1.27 4.97 16.55
N GLU A 81 1.85 4.22 17.48
CA GLU A 81 1.68 4.35 18.94
C GLU A 81 3.06 4.25 19.59
N ASP A 82 3.39 5.17 20.49
CA ASP A 82 4.66 5.14 21.26
C ASP A 82 5.89 4.84 20.38
N GLU A 83 6.05 5.60 19.29
CA GLU A 83 7.13 5.45 18.29
C GLU A 83 7.21 4.07 17.63
N THR A 84 6.12 3.31 17.65
CA THR A 84 6.03 1.98 17.08
C THR A 84 4.89 1.92 16.08
N LEU A 85 5.18 1.43 14.88
CA LEU A 85 4.15 1.08 13.91
C LEU A 85 3.66 -0.34 14.15
N ARG A 86 2.35 -0.54 14.07
CA ARG A 86 1.69 -1.84 14.04
C ARG A 86 0.56 -1.85 13.01
N LEU A 87 0.09 -3.05 12.66
CA LEU A 87 -1.20 -3.16 11.97
C LEU A 87 -2.33 -2.74 12.93
N PRO A 88 -3.45 -2.18 12.41
CA PRO A 88 -4.60 -1.75 13.22
C PRO A 88 -5.15 -2.84 14.12
#